data_AF-A0A4P9VTP8-F1
#
_entry.id   AF-A0A4P9VTP8-F1
#
_cell.length_a   1.000
_cell.length_b   1.000
_cell.length_c   1.000
_cell.angle_alpha   90.00
_cell.angle_beta   90.00
_cell.angle_gamma   90.00
#
_symmetry.space_group_name_H-M   'P 1'
#
loop_
_entity.id
_entity.type
_entity.pdbx_description
1 polymer ?
#
loop_
_entity_poly.entity_id
_entity_poly.type
_entity_poly.pdbx_seq_one_letter_code
_entity_poly.pdbx_strand_id
1 'polypeptide(L)'
;MFFTVDVKPLFVPYIGVEAVAGPVPWYFPGNLPVFRKTLLLIRYLPPTPKSEKVLKMSRYSEELVPHVMTLVDLIDGEKVGALKPPSRRKNKQLTPTSDVPEAHETASDGYNRDASTLTPLSRIAATAAGQVQRALEAADRVHREGVWARSGGAERQVLCDRLADELEKRADLIAQAEVVDTGVGIKVTRAWFSTLPHLLLRRRADGPFYDSIRPTQEILHEETPIARITHTPCGPTVVICTTNAPIGSSFIQITVALQSGCPVIVKPSPWAAHSFNIVVDALDAAGVPPGLVQVVHGGADVGGALVESKYTKAVCFTGSVPAGLSIAQTCAKTLTPFILELGGSNQFIVLPDADLDLAVESLLQSLTTLNGLYCCGAGRVAVHESVHEAFVEKAVARFGRLRVGDALDEGSEMGPLCVGLARPFEKQIERWVLQRVRGVG
;
A
#
# COMPACT_ATOMS: atom_id res chain seq x y z
N MET A 1 35.59 8.64 -16.62
CA MET A 1 34.30 9.13 -17.13
C MET A 1 33.21 8.14 -16.74
N PHE A 2 31.98 8.61 -16.48
CA PHE A 2 30.83 7.74 -16.21
C PHE A 2 29.96 7.62 -17.46
N PHE A 3 29.58 6.40 -17.81
CA PHE A 3 28.60 6.11 -18.86
C PHE A 3 27.28 5.70 -18.21
N THR A 4 26.17 6.27 -18.70
CA THR A 4 24.84 6.06 -18.14
C THR A 4 24.05 5.08 -18.99
N VAL A 5 23.63 3.96 -18.40
CA VAL A 5 22.59 3.09 -18.94
C VAL A 5 21.27 3.56 -18.33
N ASP A 6 20.45 4.26 -19.13
CA ASP A 6 19.13 4.70 -18.69
C ASP A 6 18.14 3.52 -18.78
N VAL A 7 17.57 3.14 -17.63
CA VAL A 7 16.60 2.06 -17.53
C VAL A 7 15.18 2.61 -17.38
N LYS A 8 15.00 3.91 -17.08
CA LYS A 8 13.72 4.63 -16.88
C LYS A 8 13.89 6.16 -17.09
N PRO A 9 13.77 6.68 -18.33
CA PRO A 9 13.51 8.09 -18.61
C PRO A 9 12.05 8.45 -18.25
N LEU A 10 11.69 9.70 -17.89
CA LEU A 10 12.47 10.93 -17.82
C LEU A 10 11.78 11.93 -16.86
N PHE A 11 12.53 12.68 -16.04
CA PHE A 11 12.34 14.11 -15.73
C PHE A 11 13.35 14.56 -14.66
N VAL A 12 13.87 15.80 -14.77
CA VAL A 12 14.85 16.41 -13.85
C VAL A 12 14.56 17.90 -13.74
N PRO A 13 14.58 18.45 -12.51
CA PRO A 13 15.40 19.63 -12.26
C PRO A 13 16.43 19.38 -11.15
N TYR A 14 17.54 20.13 -11.20
CA TYR A 14 18.66 20.04 -10.24
C TYR A 14 18.30 20.69 -8.90
N ILE A 15 18.62 20.02 -7.78
CA ILE A 15 19.00 20.66 -6.51
C ILE A 15 20.21 19.90 -5.99
N GLY A 16 21.34 20.59 -5.77
CA GLY A 16 22.53 20.03 -5.14
C GLY A 16 22.50 20.27 -3.64
N VAL A 17 22.94 19.27 -2.86
CA VAL A 17 23.13 19.37 -1.40
C VAL A 17 24.41 18.62 -1.04
N GLU A 18 25.27 19.23 -0.22
CA GLU A 18 26.51 18.60 0.25
C GLU A 18 26.22 17.54 1.32
N ALA A 19 27.03 16.49 1.36
CA ALA A 19 26.83 15.38 2.29
C ALA A 19 27.48 15.64 3.66
N VAL A 20 26.72 15.44 4.73
CA VAL A 20 27.24 15.24 6.10
C VAL A 20 26.80 13.86 6.56
N ALA A 21 27.76 13.01 6.93
CA ALA A 21 27.54 11.58 7.13
C ALA A 21 27.19 11.19 8.57
N GLY A 22 26.38 10.13 8.71
CA GLY A 22 26.11 9.46 9.98
C GLY A 22 25.57 8.04 9.74
N PRO A 23 26.11 6.98 10.36
CA PRO A 23 25.69 5.60 10.12
C PRO A 23 24.47 5.21 10.96
N VAL A 24 23.55 4.43 10.38
CA VAL A 24 22.43 3.78 11.10
C VAL A 24 22.45 2.28 10.81
N PRO A 25 22.57 1.39 11.81
CA PRO A 25 22.62 -0.05 11.61
C PRO A 25 21.21 -0.65 11.44
N TRP A 26 21.05 -1.53 10.45
CA TRP A 26 19.84 -2.34 10.26
C TRP A 26 19.98 -3.69 10.98
N TYR A 27 18.87 -4.23 11.50
CA TYR A 27 18.88 -5.39 12.40
C TYR A 27 18.02 -6.54 11.85
N PHE A 28 18.58 -7.74 11.76
CA PHE A 28 17.88 -8.97 11.35
C PHE A 28 17.94 -10.02 12.48
N PRO A 29 16.80 -10.46 13.04
CA PRO A 29 16.72 -11.67 13.87
C PRO A 29 16.50 -12.91 12.98
N GLY A 30 16.76 -14.11 13.49
CA GLY A 30 16.50 -15.35 12.73
C GLY A 30 16.33 -16.62 13.56
N ASN A 31 15.83 -17.65 12.85
CA ASN A 31 15.83 -19.08 13.17
C ASN A 31 14.85 -19.66 14.23
N LEU A 32 14.29 -20.84 13.86
CA LEU A 32 13.83 -21.98 14.70
C LEU A 32 12.37 -21.90 15.28
N PRO A 33 11.68 -23.04 15.64
CA PRO A 33 10.72 -23.66 14.69
C PRO A 33 9.48 -24.44 15.28
N VAL A 34 8.82 -25.26 14.43
CA VAL A 34 8.14 -26.57 14.75
C VAL A 34 6.68 -26.61 15.31
N PHE A 35 5.73 -26.92 14.40
CA PHE A 35 4.67 -27.99 14.44
C PHE A 35 3.46 -28.06 15.44
N ARG A 36 2.26 -28.01 14.82
CA ARG A 36 1.11 -28.97 14.83
C ARG A 36 0.04 -29.04 15.96
N LYS A 37 -1.19 -29.29 15.47
CA LYS A 37 -2.39 -29.96 16.06
C LYS A 37 -3.24 -29.18 17.08
N THR A 38 -4.56 -29.43 17.26
CA THR A 38 -5.68 -29.93 16.38
C THR A 38 -6.99 -29.91 17.19
N LEU A 39 -8.11 -29.41 16.61
CA LEU A 39 -9.55 -29.62 16.95
C LEU A 39 -10.02 -29.65 18.43
N LEU A 40 -11.00 -28.80 18.79
CA LEU A 40 -12.17 -29.05 19.69
C LEU A 40 -12.89 -27.70 19.92
N LEU A 41 -14.22 -27.54 20.03
CA LEU A 41 -15.37 -28.35 19.59
C LEU A 41 -16.64 -27.45 19.50
N ILE A 42 -17.66 -27.84 18.72
CA ILE A 42 -18.93 -27.11 18.50
C ILE A 42 -20.02 -27.55 19.50
N ARG A 43 -20.96 -26.66 19.86
CA ARG A 43 -22.39 -26.90 20.23
C ARG A 43 -23.09 -25.54 20.47
N TYR A 44 -24.39 -25.32 20.26
CA TYR A 44 -25.59 -26.11 19.86
C TYR A 44 -26.66 -25.08 19.35
N LEU A 45 -27.83 -25.31 18.71
CA LEU A 45 -28.72 -26.39 18.20
C LEU A 45 -29.60 -25.69 17.08
N PRO A 46 -30.47 -26.38 16.30
CA PRO A 46 -30.45 -27.74 15.76
C PRO A 46 -30.55 -27.78 14.20
N PRO A 47 -30.16 -28.87 13.52
CA PRO A 47 -30.35 -29.05 12.07
C PRO A 47 -31.56 -29.93 11.70
N THR A 48 -32.00 -29.87 10.43
CA THR A 48 -32.96 -30.80 9.81
C THR A 48 -32.36 -31.49 8.57
N PRO A 49 -32.83 -32.70 8.17
CA PRO A 49 -32.02 -33.62 7.38
C PRO A 49 -32.14 -33.45 5.85
N LYS A 50 -31.08 -32.97 5.17
CA LYS A 50 -30.95 -33.07 3.70
C LYS A 50 -29.53 -32.93 3.11
N SER A 51 -28.47 -32.83 3.92
CA SER A 51 -27.17 -32.25 3.53
C SER A 51 -26.06 -33.23 3.11
N GLU A 52 -26.32 -34.54 3.00
CA GLU A 52 -25.26 -35.57 2.96
C GLU A 52 -24.95 -36.14 1.55
N LYS A 53 -24.97 -35.33 0.48
CA LYS A 53 -24.73 -35.85 -0.88
C LYS A 53 -23.91 -35.01 -1.87
N VAL A 54 -23.32 -33.89 -1.48
CA VAL A 54 -22.54 -33.01 -2.37
C VAL A 54 -21.14 -32.70 -1.80
N LEU A 55 -20.36 -33.76 -1.53
CA LEU A 55 -18.93 -33.67 -1.24
C LEU A 55 -18.13 -34.60 -2.17
N LYS A 56 -18.06 -34.22 -3.45
CA LYS A 56 -17.10 -34.78 -4.42
C LYS A 56 -16.92 -33.86 -5.65
N MET A 57 -15.72 -33.27 -5.73
CA MET A 57 -15.05 -32.71 -6.92
C MET A 57 -15.62 -31.45 -7.58
N SER A 58 -14.72 -30.45 -7.74
CA SER A 58 -14.78 -29.28 -8.63
C SER A 58 -15.72 -28.10 -8.25
N ARG A 59 -15.41 -26.94 -8.85
CA ARG A 59 -16.14 -25.64 -8.86
C ARG A 59 -15.95 -24.74 -7.63
N TYR A 60 -14.93 -23.88 -7.71
CA TYR A 60 -14.91 -22.56 -7.06
C TYR A 60 -15.19 -21.47 -8.12
N SER A 61 -16.46 -21.35 -8.53
CA SER A 61 -16.98 -20.22 -9.32
C SER A 61 -18.50 -20.33 -9.38
N GLU A 62 -19.21 -19.28 -8.95
CA GLU A 62 -20.68 -19.16 -8.89
C GLU A 62 -21.32 -20.13 -7.87
N GLU A 63 -22.18 -19.70 -6.93
CA GLU A 63 -22.86 -18.41 -6.76
C GLU A 63 -22.52 -17.72 -5.42
N LEU A 64 -22.61 -16.39 -5.40
CA LEU A 64 -22.55 -15.58 -4.17
C LEU A 64 -23.97 -15.37 -3.62
N VAL A 65 -24.22 -15.84 -2.38
CA VAL A 65 -25.23 -15.34 -1.43
C VAL A 65 -26.71 -15.59 -1.81
N PRO A 66 -27.41 -16.41 -1.02
CA PRO A 66 -28.24 -15.83 0.07
C PRO A 66 -27.89 -16.40 1.46
N HIS A 67 -27.81 -15.64 2.55
CA HIS A 67 -28.06 -14.19 2.74
C HIS A 67 -26.89 -13.51 3.44
N VAL A 68 -26.47 -12.35 2.90
CA VAL A 68 -26.17 -11.20 3.75
C VAL A 68 -27.53 -10.63 4.17
N MET A 69 -27.74 -10.41 5.47
CA MET A 69 -28.81 -9.54 5.93
C MET A 69 -28.26 -8.57 6.97
N THR A 70 -28.57 -7.30 6.75
CA THR A 70 -28.03 -6.16 7.49
C THR A 70 -28.79 -5.90 8.78
N LEU A 71 -28.13 -5.27 9.75
CA LEU A 71 -28.77 -4.70 10.94
C LEU A 71 -29.50 -3.38 10.58
N VAL A 72 -30.32 -3.42 9.53
CA VAL A 72 -31.09 -2.31 8.93
C VAL A 72 -32.39 -2.89 8.33
N ASP A 73 -33.24 -3.43 9.21
CA ASP A 73 -34.68 -3.64 8.99
C ASP A 73 -35.44 -3.29 10.29
N LEU A 74 -35.04 -2.14 10.85
CA LEU A 74 -35.72 -1.40 11.91
C LEU A 74 -35.75 0.06 11.44
N ILE A 75 -36.94 0.67 11.45
CA ILE A 75 -37.32 1.90 10.73
C ILE A 75 -37.79 1.63 9.28
N ASP A 76 -39.06 1.24 9.21
CA ASP A 76 -40.10 1.43 8.18
C ASP A 76 -39.71 1.77 6.72
N GLY A 77 -40.30 1.03 5.78
CA GLY A 77 -40.06 1.19 4.35
C GLY A 77 -41.21 1.86 3.57
N GLU A 78 -40.85 2.44 2.43
CA GLU A 78 -41.79 2.73 1.34
C GLU A 78 -41.16 2.39 -0.02
N LYS A 79 -41.99 2.16 -1.05
CA LYS A 79 -41.55 1.56 -2.33
C LYS A 79 -41.00 2.60 -3.30
N VAL A 80 -39.80 2.38 -3.83
CA VAL A 80 -39.25 3.14 -4.97
C VAL A 80 -38.87 2.19 -6.12
N GLY A 81 -39.22 2.58 -7.35
CA GLY A 81 -39.10 1.75 -8.56
C GLY A 81 -37.72 1.74 -9.23
N ALA A 82 -37.59 0.91 -10.27
CA ALA A 82 -36.32 0.60 -10.93
C ALA A 82 -35.61 1.82 -11.57
N LEU A 83 -34.31 1.94 -11.30
CA LEU A 83 -33.42 2.96 -11.89
C LEU A 83 -32.85 2.48 -13.23
N LYS A 84 -32.80 3.38 -14.22
CA LYS A 84 -32.08 3.19 -15.49
C LYS A 84 -30.63 3.71 -15.38
N PRO A 85 -29.67 3.15 -16.16
CA PRO A 85 -28.29 3.63 -16.15
C PRO A 85 -28.17 5.08 -16.68
N PRO A 86 -27.22 5.88 -16.17
CA PRO A 86 -27.07 7.29 -16.52
C PRO A 86 -26.52 7.51 -17.94
N SER A 87 -26.96 8.59 -18.59
CA SER A 87 -26.54 8.94 -19.95
C SER A 87 -25.24 9.76 -19.99
N ARG A 88 -24.35 9.45 -20.94
CA ARG A 88 -23.11 10.20 -21.18
C ARG A 88 -23.42 11.63 -21.67
N ARG A 89 -23.22 12.65 -20.82
CA ARG A 89 -23.07 14.05 -21.27
C ARG A 89 -21.61 14.34 -21.62
N LYS A 90 -21.37 14.93 -22.79
CA LYS A 90 -20.06 15.45 -23.20
C LYS A 90 -19.92 16.90 -22.73
N ASN A 91 -18.97 17.20 -21.85
CA ASN A 91 -18.46 18.56 -21.67
C ASN A 91 -17.18 18.74 -22.51
N LYS A 92 -16.95 19.96 -23.03
CA LYS A 92 -15.82 20.25 -23.93
C LYS A 92 -14.59 20.71 -23.14
N GLN A 93 -13.43 20.17 -23.54
CA GLN A 93 -12.12 20.81 -23.60
C GLN A 93 -11.78 21.87 -22.53
N LEU A 94 -11.00 21.44 -21.54
CA LEU A 94 -9.68 22.04 -21.32
C LEU A 94 -8.64 21.09 -21.95
N THR A 95 -7.60 21.62 -22.59
CA THR A 95 -6.55 20.83 -23.25
C THR A 95 -5.25 20.84 -22.43
N PRO A 96 -4.89 19.74 -21.77
CA PRO A 96 -3.52 19.52 -21.33
C PRO A 96 -2.62 19.29 -22.54
N THR A 97 -1.35 19.69 -22.45
CA THR A 97 -0.32 19.32 -23.44
C THR A 97 -0.13 17.80 -23.46
N SER A 98 0.01 17.22 -24.66
CA SER A 98 0.20 15.79 -24.86
C SER A 98 1.53 15.29 -24.30
N ASP A 99 1.45 14.19 -23.55
CA ASP A 99 2.38 13.02 -23.55
C ASP A 99 2.33 12.20 -22.23
N VAL A 100 1.18 12.23 -21.54
CA VAL A 100 0.82 11.21 -20.54
C VAL A 100 0.07 10.07 -21.25
N PRO A 101 0.53 8.81 -21.18
CA PRO A 101 -0.23 7.68 -21.72
C PRO A 101 -1.59 7.53 -21.03
N GLU A 102 -2.68 7.42 -21.81
CA GLU A 102 -4.02 7.29 -21.26
C GLU A 102 -4.17 5.98 -20.46
N ALA A 103 -4.41 6.11 -19.15
CA ALA A 103 -4.43 5.00 -18.20
C ALA A 103 -5.78 4.21 -18.20
N HIS A 104 -6.28 3.86 -19.39
CA HIS A 104 -7.63 3.30 -19.58
C HIS A 104 -7.74 2.05 -20.47
N GLU A 105 -6.63 1.41 -20.85
CA GLU A 105 -6.60 0.15 -21.63
C GLU A 105 -6.10 -1.09 -20.87
N THR A 106 -6.11 -1.10 -19.53
CA THR A 106 -6.20 -2.37 -18.80
C THR A 106 -7.66 -2.81 -18.79
N ALA A 107 -7.96 -3.91 -19.48
CA ALA A 107 -9.31 -4.45 -19.63
C ALA A 107 -9.85 -5.01 -18.30
N SER A 108 -10.33 -4.11 -17.43
CA SER A 108 -11.18 -4.45 -16.31
C SER A 108 -12.54 -4.89 -16.82
N ASP A 109 -12.76 -6.19 -16.84
CA ASP A 109 -14.08 -6.82 -16.89
C ASP A 109 -14.84 -6.72 -15.55
N GLY A 110 -14.34 -5.89 -14.62
CA GLY A 110 -14.86 -5.70 -13.28
C GLY A 110 -14.24 -6.61 -12.22
N TYR A 111 -13.21 -7.40 -12.54
CA TYR A 111 -12.60 -8.37 -11.62
C TYR A 111 -11.14 -8.07 -11.29
N ASN A 112 -10.78 -8.33 -10.03
CA ASN A 112 -9.40 -8.59 -9.64
C ASN A 112 -9.01 -9.99 -10.12
N ARG A 113 -7.74 -10.15 -10.49
CA ARG A 113 -7.20 -11.34 -11.14
C ARG A 113 -5.86 -11.70 -10.52
N ASP A 114 -5.67 -12.99 -10.29
CA ASP A 114 -4.42 -13.56 -9.80
C ASP A 114 -3.26 -13.20 -10.76
N ALA A 115 -2.17 -12.67 -10.22
CA ALA A 115 -1.07 -12.14 -11.04
C ALA A 115 -0.28 -13.25 -11.77
N SER A 116 -0.19 -14.47 -11.20
CA SER A 116 0.52 -15.62 -11.81
C SER A 116 -0.27 -16.28 -12.94
N THR A 117 -1.59 -16.38 -12.79
CA THR A 117 -2.46 -17.21 -13.64
C THR A 117 -3.50 -16.42 -14.43
N LEU A 118 -3.67 -15.12 -14.14
CA LEU A 118 -4.74 -14.24 -14.61
C LEU A 118 -6.16 -14.71 -14.26
N THR A 119 -6.31 -15.70 -13.36
CA THR A 119 -7.60 -16.25 -12.93
C THR A 119 -8.45 -15.19 -12.23
N PRO A 120 -9.74 -14.99 -12.59
CA PRO A 120 -10.63 -14.09 -11.85
C PRO A 120 -10.79 -14.50 -10.38
N LEU A 121 -10.66 -13.54 -9.47
CA LEU A 121 -10.72 -13.75 -8.02
C LEU A 121 -12.04 -13.25 -7.44
N SER A 122 -12.23 -11.93 -7.48
CA SER A 122 -13.36 -11.21 -6.92
C SER A 122 -13.71 -10.02 -7.82
N ARG A 123 -14.91 -9.45 -7.66
CA ARG A 123 -15.22 -8.17 -8.31
C ARG A 123 -14.50 -7.03 -7.60
N ILE A 124 -14.00 -6.08 -8.38
CA ILE A 124 -13.40 -4.84 -7.87
C ILE A 124 -14.48 -4.10 -7.07
N ALA A 125 -14.27 -3.99 -5.76
CA ALA A 125 -15.19 -3.33 -4.86
C ALA A 125 -15.08 -1.80 -4.96
N ALA A 126 -16.22 -1.12 -4.90
CA ALA A 126 -16.33 0.33 -4.75
C ALA A 126 -17.34 0.66 -3.67
N THR A 127 -16.92 1.39 -2.63
CA THR A 127 -17.78 1.87 -1.56
C THR A 127 -18.65 3.01 -2.09
N ALA A 128 -19.97 2.92 -1.94
CA ALA A 128 -20.88 3.91 -2.49
C ALA A 128 -20.68 5.28 -1.82
N ALA A 129 -20.89 6.39 -2.55
CA ALA A 129 -20.62 7.75 -2.04
C ALA A 129 -21.28 8.05 -0.67
N GLY A 130 -22.51 7.59 -0.45
CA GLY A 130 -23.21 7.72 0.84
C GLY A 130 -22.62 6.87 1.98
N GLN A 131 -21.88 5.80 1.68
CA GLN A 131 -21.08 5.05 2.66
C GLN A 131 -19.75 5.73 2.94
N VAL A 132 -19.07 6.28 1.92
CA VAL A 132 -17.83 7.07 2.07
C VAL A 132 -18.09 8.27 2.99
N GLN A 133 -19.20 8.99 2.77
CA GLN A 133 -19.64 10.08 3.64
C GLN A 133 -19.84 9.63 5.10
N ARG A 134 -20.52 8.51 5.33
CA ARG A 134 -20.71 7.98 6.70
C ARG A 134 -19.40 7.55 7.36
N ALA A 135 -18.43 7.06 6.60
CA ALA A 135 -17.11 6.71 7.13
C ALA A 135 -16.34 7.97 7.60
N LEU A 136 -16.38 9.03 6.81
CA LEU A 136 -15.82 10.35 7.16
C LEU A 136 -16.49 10.95 8.41
N GLU A 137 -17.82 10.85 8.50
CA GLU A 137 -18.60 11.34 9.65
C GLU A 137 -18.38 10.50 10.92
N ALA A 138 -18.21 9.18 10.80
CA ALA A 138 -17.84 8.33 11.91
C ALA A 138 -16.44 8.67 12.46
N ALA A 139 -15.47 8.95 11.58
CA ALA A 139 -14.13 9.37 11.98
C ALA A 139 -14.13 10.75 12.66
N ASP A 140 -14.85 11.74 12.11
CA ASP A 140 -15.02 13.07 12.74
C ASP A 140 -15.63 12.95 14.15
N ARG A 141 -16.64 12.09 14.30
CA ARG A 141 -17.28 11.82 15.60
C ARG A 141 -16.29 11.21 16.60
N VAL A 142 -15.55 10.16 16.24
CA VAL A 142 -14.56 9.52 17.13
C VAL A 142 -13.47 10.51 17.58
N HIS A 143 -13.02 11.38 16.67
CA HIS A 143 -12.06 12.44 17.01
C HIS A 143 -12.64 13.50 17.97
N ARG A 144 -13.88 13.94 17.75
CA ARG A 144 -14.54 14.99 18.54
C ARG A 144 -15.05 14.54 19.91
N GLU A 145 -15.58 13.32 20.00
CA GLU A 145 -15.79 12.64 21.29
C GLU A 145 -14.46 12.54 22.03
N GLY A 146 -13.39 12.21 21.28
CA GLY A 146 -12.01 12.43 21.68
C GLY A 146 -11.52 11.53 22.80
N VAL A 147 -12.21 10.43 23.07
CA VAL A 147 -11.73 9.34 23.95
C VAL A 147 -10.38 8.84 23.44
N TRP A 148 -10.28 8.55 22.12
CA TRP A 148 -9.00 8.22 21.50
C TRP A 148 -8.06 9.43 21.40
N ALA A 149 -8.56 10.60 21.00
CA ALA A 149 -7.74 11.78 20.75
C ALA A 149 -7.08 12.39 22.00
N ARG A 150 -7.61 12.12 23.21
CA ARG A 150 -7.08 12.58 24.50
C ARG A 150 -6.44 11.46 25.35
N SER A 151 -6.30 10.26 24.78
CA SER A 151 -5.69 9.11 25.46
C SER A 151 -4.19 9.32 25.73
N GLY A 152 -3.64 8.55 26.66
CA GLY A 152 -2.19 8.38 26.84
C GLY A 152 -1.57 7.45 25.79
N GLY A 153 -0.26 7.57 25.53
CA GLY A 153 0.45 6.67 24.63
C GLY A 153 0.36 5.20 25.08
N ALA A 154 0.53 4.93 26.37
CA ALA A 154 0.31 3.61 26.97
C ALA A 154 -1.10 3.04 26.72
N GLU A 155 -2.15 3.87 26.77
CA GLU A 155 -3.53 3.42 26.50
C GLU A 155 -3.72 3.06 25.03
N ARG A 156 -3.13 3.85 24.11
CA ARG A 156 -3.11 3.51 22.68
C ARG A 156 -2.32 2.23 22.41
N GLN A 157 -1.22 2.04 23.13
CA GLN A 157 -0.39 0.84 22.99
C GLN A 157 -1.18 -0.44 23.30
N VAL A 158 -2.08 -0.44 24.29
CA VAL A 158 -2.94 -1.60 24.61
C VAL A 158 -3.90 -1.97 23.47
N LEU A 159 -4.26 -1.03 22.58
CA LEU A 159 -4.97 -1.38 21.33
C LEU A 159 -4.00 -1.82 20.23
N CYS A 160 -2.84 -1.15 20.10
CA CYS A 160 -1.83 -1.49 19.09
C CYS A 160 -1.25 -2.89 19.29
N ASP A 161 -0.96 -3.30 20.53
CA ASP A 161 -0.46 -4.65 20.86
C ASP A 161 -1.49 -5.73 20.50
N ARG A 162 -2.78 -5.52 20.83
CA ARG A 162 -3.86 -6.44 20.43
C ARG A 162 -4.01 -6.54 18.92
N LEU A 163 -3.91 -5.43 18.20
CA LEU A 163 -3.94 -5.43 16.73
C LEU A 163 -2.69 -6.09 16.13
N ALA A 164 -1.53 -5.92 16.75
CA ALA A 164 -0.31 -6.62 16.38
C ALA A 164 -0.46 -8.15 16.50
N ASP A 165 -1.03 -8.62 17.62
CA ASP A 165 -1.31 -10.04 17.85
C ASP A 165 -2.30 -10.62 16.82
N GLU A 166 -3.37 -9.89 16.49
CA GLU A 166 -4.34 -10.34 15.49
C GLU A 166 -3.78 -10.32 14.05
N LEU A 167 -2.90 -9.37 13.72
CA LEU A 167 -2.20 -9.35 12.44
C LEU A 167 -1.14 -10.45 12.34
N GLU A 168 -0.40 -10.74 13.41
CA GLU A 168 0.58 -11.84 13.44
C GLU A 168 -0.11 -13.20 13.24
N LYS A 169 -1.25 -13.45 13.89
CA LYS A 169 -2.08 -14.65 13.67
C LYS A 169 -2.57 -14.82 12.22
N ARG A 170 -2.64 -13.73 11.45
CA ARG A 170 -3.08 -13.69 10.04
C ARG A 170 -1.93 -13.48 9.05
N ALA A 171 -0.68 -13.39 9.51
CA ALA A 171 0.47 -12.94 8.71
C ALA A 171 0.65 -13.73 7.40
N ASP A 172 0.56 -15.06 7.45
CA ASP A 172 0.72 -15.88 6.24
C ASP A 172 -0.45 -15.73 5.25
N LEU A 173 -1.68 -15.57 5.75
CA LEU A 173 -2.86 -15.33 4.91
C LEU A 173 -2.82 -13.95 4.25
N ILE A 174 -2.35 -12.94 4.99
CA ILE A 174 -2.03 -11.60 4.47
C ILE A 174 -0.98 -11.69 3.36
N ALA A 175 0.10 -12.44 3.58
CA ALA A 175 1.15 -12.62 2.58
C ALA A 175 0.60 -13.31 1.31
N GLN A 176 -0.14 -14.41 1.43
CA GLN A 176 -0.77 -15.08 0.29
C GLN A 176 -1.70 -14.14 -0.49
N ALA A 177 -2.51 -13.32 0.19
CA ALA A 177 -3.39 -12.36 -0.45
C ALA A 177 -2.65 -11.24 -1.21
N GLU A 178 -1.53 -10.72 -0.67
CA GLU A 178 -0.70 -9.76 -1.40
C GLU A 178 0.03 -10.40 -2.58
N VAL A 179 0.54 -11.63 -2.45
CA VAL A 179 1.20 -12.36 -3.54
C VAL A 179 0.25 -12.53 -4.73
N VAL A 180 -0.99 -12.96 -4.46
CA VAL A 180 -2.02 -13.21 -5.47
C VAL A 180 -2.44 -11.91 -6.21
N ASP A 181 -2.62 -10.79 -5.49
CA ASP A 181 -2.98 -9.50 -6.10
C ASP A 181 -1.80 -8.82 -6.84
N THR A 182 -0.59 -8.88 -6.27
CA THR A 182 0.54 -8.05 -6.72
C THR A 182 1.53 -8.77 -7.64
N GLY A 183 1.59 -10.11 -7.56
CA GLY A 183 2.61 -10.94 -8.18
C GLY A 183 3.95 -10.98 -7.45
N VAL A 184 4.12 -10.23 -6.35
CA VAL A 184 5.38 -10.16 -5.61
C VAL A 184 5.67 -11.49 -4.92
N GLY A 185 6.88 -12.03 -5.10
CA GLY A 185 7.25 -13.36 -4.62
C GLY A 185 7.04 -13.57 -3.11
N ILE A 186 6.35 -14.65 -2.73
CA ILE A 186 5.93 -15.01 -1.37
C ILE A 186 7.05 -14.93 -0.33
N LYS A 187 8.29 -15.24 -0.70
CA LYS A 187 9.48 -15.14 0.15
C LYS A 187 9.75 -13.70 0.61
N VAL A 188 9.61 -12.72 -0.29
CA VAL A 188 9.75 -11.28 0.03
C VAL A 188 8.54 -10.83 0.84
N THR A 189 7.33 -11.20 0.41
CA THR A 189 6.08 -10.77 1.04
C THR A 189 5.96 -11.27 2.49
N ARG A 190 6.32 -12.52 2.77
CA ARG A 190 6.44 -13.09 4.12
C ARG A 190 7.49 -12.37 4.95
N ALA A 191 8.68 -12.16 4.40
CA ALA A 191 9.81 -11.61 5.16
C ALA A 191 9.60 -10.13 5.53
N TRP A 192 9.02 -9.33 4.63
CA TRP A 192 8.92 -7.87 4.79
C TRP A 192 7.51 -7.39 5.15
N PHE A 193 6.45 -7.90 4.53
CA PHE A 193 5.14 -7.20 4.51
C PHE A 193 4.09 -7.80 5.43
N SER A 194 4.18 -9.09 5.78
CA SER A 194 3.34 -9.67 6.83
C SER A 194 3.89 -9.47 8.25
N THR A 195 5.19 -9.19 8.38
CA THR A 195 5.90 -8.99 9.66
C THR A 195 5.88 -7.53 10.10
N LEU A 196 6.26 -6.62 9.21
CA LEU A 196 6.40 -5.19 9.51
C LEU A 196 5.16 -4.54 10.14
N PRO A 197 3.89 -4.86 9.77
CA PRO A 197 2.71 -4.26 10.38
C PRO A 197 2.61 -4.45 11.90
N HIS A 198 2.81 -5.67 12.39
CA HIS A 198 2.73 -5.97 13.82
C HIS A 198 3.99 -5.50 14.56
N LEU A 199 5.16 -5.51 13.91
CA LEU A 199 6.39 -4.93 14.45
C LEU A 199 6.33 -3.39 14.58
N LEU A 200 5.62 -2.70 13.68
CA LEU A 200 5.37 -1.27 13.78
C LEU A 200 4.41 -0.94 14.93
N LEU A 201 3.30 -1.67 15.05
CA LEU A 201 2.33 -1.48 16.14
C LEU A 201 2.92 -1.74 17.52
N ARG A 202 3.84 -2.69 17.66
CA ARG A 202 4.58 -2.98 18.91
C ARG A 202 5.66 -1.93 19.24
N ARG A 203 5.91 -0.94 18.37
CA ARG A 203 6.68 0.26 18.76
C ARG A 203 5.82 1.11 19.69
N ARG A 204 6.24 1.21 20.95
CA ARG A 204 5.66 2.08 22.00
C ARG A 204 5.16 3.42 21.42
N ALA A 205 3.86 3.68 21.50
CA ALA A 205 3.21 4.94 21.15
C ALA A 205 3.55 6.13 22.09
N ASP A 206 4.37 5.85 23.11
CA ASP A 206 5.03 6.73 24.07
C ASP A 206 6.56 6.45 24.13
N GLY A 207 7.11 5.76 23.12
CA GLY A 207 8.53 5.41 23.09
C GLY A 207 9.42 6.52 22.55
N PRO A 208 10.76 6.35 22.58
CA PRO A 208 11.70 7.37 22.09
C PRO A 208 11.50 7.77 20.63
N PHE A 209 10.83 6.96 19.79
CA PHE A 209 10.44 7.37 18.44
C PHE A 209 9.34 8.44 18.42
N TYR A 210 8.41 8.42 19.38
CA TYR A 210 7.36 9.44 19.53
C TYR A 210 7.79 10.59 20.45
N ASP A 211 8.52 10.29 21.54
CA ASP A 211 9.08 11.33 22.41
C ASP A 211 10.11 12.20 21.68
N SER A 212 10.93 11.64 20.76
CA SER A 212 11.79 12.46 19.88
C SER A 212 11.02 13.21 18.78
N ILE A 213 9.80 12.79 18.46
CA ILE A 213 8.85 13.52 17.62
C ILE A 213 8.08 14.60 18.43
N ARG A 214 8.34 14.72 19.74
CA ARG A 214 8.71 15.95 20.51
C ARG A 214 8.16 15.86 21.95
N PRO A 215 8.98 16.12 22.99
CA PRO A 215 8.46 16.26 24.35
C PRO A 215 7.59 17.53 24.46
N THR A 216 6.72 17.59 25.46
CA THR A 216 6.08 18.86 25.86
C THR A 216 7.16 19.77 26.42
N GLN A 217 7.60 20.75 25.64
CA GLN A 217 8.62 21.71 26.08
C GLN A 217 7.97 22.89 26.77
N GLU A 218 8.47 23.21 27.97
CA GLU A 218 8.22 24.47 28.65
C GLU A 218 9.38 25.41 28.35
N ILE A 219 9.14 26.40 27.49
CA ILE A 219 10.09 27.46 27.23
C ILE A 219 9.97 28.45 28.38
N LEU A 220 10.90 28.33 29.32
CA LEU A 220 11.08 29.29 30.41
C LEU A 220 11.77 30.54 29.85
N HIS A 221 11.26 31.71 30.19
CA HIS A 221 11.83 33.01 29.84
C HIS A 221 11.77 33.91 31.07
N GLU A 222 12.86 34.59 31.41
CA GLU A 222 12.97 35.28 32.70
C GLU A 222 11.99 36.47 32.82
N GLU A 223 11.65 37.10 31.69
CA GLU A 223 10.76 38.27 31.64
C GLU A 223 9.36 38.01 31.04
N THR A 224 9.01 36.78 30.61
CA THR A 224 7.71 36.51 29.97
C THR A 224 7.06 35.19 30.45
N PRO A 225 5.73 35.01 30.32
CA PRO A 225 5.05 33.81 30.81
C PRO A 225 5.53 32.52 30.14
N ILE A 226 5.60 31.44 30.93
CA ILE A 226 6.01 30.09 30.48
C ILE A 226 5.18 29.67 29.25
N ALA A 227 5.86 29.46 28.12
CA ALA A 227 5.22 28.95 26.91
C ALA A 227 5.34 27.42 26.87
N ARG A 228 4.20 26.72 26.95
CA ARG A 228 4.14 25.25 26.87
C ARG A 228 3.72 24.80 25.47
N ILE A 229 4.59 24.08 24.77
CA ILE A 229 4.29 23.49 23.45
C ILE A 229 3.71 22.10 23.63
N THR A 230 2.47 21.88 23.19
CA THR A 230 1.82 20.56 23.18
C THR A 230 1.49 20.14 21.75
N HIS A 231 1.56 18.83 21.49
CA HIS A 231 1.18 18.24 20.21
C HIS A 231 -0.14 17.48 20.39
N THR A 232 -1.10 17.76 19.51
CA THR A 232 -2.44 17.14 19.52
C THR A 232 -2.71 16.42 18.19
N PRO A 233 -3.59 15.40 18.18
CA PRO A 233 -3.94 14.71 16.94
C PRO A 233 -4.65 15.66 15.98
N CYS A 234 -4.26 15.68 14.70
CA CYS A 234 -4.86 16.58 13.71
C CYS A 234 -6.31 16.24 13.36
N GLY A 235 -6.72 14.98 13.54
CA GLY A 235 -8.07 14.47 13.25
C GLY A 235 -8.08 13.39 12.17
N PRO A 236 -9.25 13.10 11.55
CA PRO A 236 -9.40 12.05 10.55
C PRO A 236 -8.34 12.11 9.44
N THR A 237 -7.50 11.08 9.39
CA THR A 237 -6.37 10.97 8.46
C THR A 237 -6.72 9.96 7.37
N VAL A 238 -6.65 10.37 6.11
CA VAL A 238 -6.87 9.52 4.95
C VAL A 238 -5.55 8.91 4.50
N VAL A 239 -5.49 7.59 4.35
CA VAL A 239 -4.32 6.86 3.82
C VAL A 239 -4.72 6.17 2.51
N ILE A 240 -4.22 6.67 1.38
CA ILE A 240 -4.45 6.07 0.06
C ILE A 240 -3.21 5.23 -0.28
N CYS A 241 -3.41 3.91 -0.33
CA CYS A 241 -2.32 2.95 -0.45
C CYS A 241 -1.93 2.69 -1.91
N THR A 242 -0.68 2.24 -2.07
CA THR A 242 -0.11 1.79 -3.34
C THR A 242 -0.65 0.42 -3.79
N THR A 243 -0.24 -0.03 -4.97
CA THR A 243 -0.54 -1.36 -5.54
C THR A 243 0.61 -2.36 -5.37
N ASN A 244 1.86 -1.91 -5.25
CA ASN A 244 3.05 -2.79 -5.28
C ASN A 244 3.37 -3.49 -3.93
N ALA A 245 3.02 -2.87 -2.80
CA ALA A 245 3.09 -3.44 -1.45
C ALA A 245 2.00 -2.81 -0.56
N PRO A 246 0.70 -3.13 -0.77
CA PRO A 246 -0.43 -2.36 -0.23
C PRO A 246 -0.37 -2.16 1.29
N ILE A 247 -0.21 -3.22 2.06
CA ILE A 247 0.05 -3.16 3.50
C ILE A 247 1.52 -2.82 3.71
N GLY A 248 2.42 -3.56 3.06
CA GLY A 248 3.86 -3.49 3.28
C GLY A 248 4.48 -2.09 3.34
N SER A 249 4.07 -1.18 2.46
CA SER A 249 4.55 0.22 2.47
C SER A 249 3.62 1.20 3.17
N SER A 250 2.30 1.03 3.10
CA SER A 250 1.35 2.05 3.60
C SER A 250 0.93 1.82 5.06
N PHE A 251 1.18 0.65 5.65
CA PHE A 251 0.81 0.37 7.04
C PHE A 251 1.60 1.20 8.07
N ILE A 252 2.77 1.75 7.71
CA ILE A 252 3.47 2.73 8.56
C ILE A 252 2.70 4.05 8.68
N GLN A 253 2.05 4.51 7.60
CA GLN A 253 1.20 5.71 7.62
C GLN A 253 -0.05 5.48 8.47
N ILE A 254 -0.65 4.29 8.38
CA ILE A 254 -1.78 3.85 9.21
C ILE A 254 -1.38 3.80 10.69
N THR A 255 -0.25 3.15 11.00
CA THR A 255 0.25 2.96 12.37
C THR A 255 0.59 4.30 13.02
N VAL A 256 1.33 5.17 12.34
CA VAL A 256 1.73 6.47 12.87
C VAL A 256 0.52 7.37 13.10
N ALA A 257 -0.47 7.39 12.20
CA ALA A 257 -1.69 8.15 12.42
C ALA A 257 -2.49 7.63 13.64
N LEU A 258 -2.69 6.31 13.72
CA LEU A 258 -3.40 5.67 14.84
C LEU A 258 -2.70 5.93 16.18
N GLN A 259 -1.39 5.70 16.27
CA GLN A 259 -0.56 5.93 17.46
C GLN A 259 -0.41 7.42 17.82
N SER A 260 -0.60 8.32 16.85
CA SER A 260 -0.69 9.77 17.10
C SER A 260 -2.07 10.24 17.59
N GLY A 261 -3.03 9.33 17.81
CA GLY A 261 -4.38 9.66 18.30
C GLY A 261 -5.37 10.08 17.21
N CYS A 262 -5.04 9.91 15.94
CA CYS A 262 -5.94 10.20 14.81
C CYS A 262 -6.79 8.97 14.44
N PRO A 263 -8.09 9.13 14.13
CA PRO A 263 -8.83 8.15 13.35
C PRO A 263 -8.29 8.05 11.93
N VAL A 264 -8.34 6.85 11.34
CA VAL A 264 -7.71 6.53 10.05
C VAL A 264 -8.73 5.95 9.08
N ILE A 265 -8.80 6.51 7.87
CA ILE A 265 -9.59 5.96 6.76
C ILE A 265 -8.64 5.52 5.65
N VAL A 266 -8.62 4.22 5.39
CA VAL A 266 -7.68 3.55 4.49
C VAL A 266 -8.38 3.24 3.16
N LYS A 267 -7.77 3.62 2.04
CA LYS A 267 -8.24 3.25 0.70
C LYS A 267 -7.17 2.45 -0.05
N PRO A 268 -7.21 1.10 -0.03
CA PRO A 268 -6.32 0.27 -0.85
C PRO A 268 -6.45 0.57 -2.35
N SER A 269 -5.46 0.13 -3.13
CA SER A 269 -5.57 0.11 -4.59
C SER A 269 -6.71 -0.83 -5.00
N PRO A 270 -7.59 -0.47 -5.97
CA PRO A 270 -8.66 -1.37 -6.39
C PRO A 270 -8.13 -2.71 -6.93
N TRP A 271 -6.91 -2.72 -7.47
CA TRP A 271 -6.19 -3.87 -8.03
C TRP A 271 -5.46 -4.73 -6.99
N ALA A 272 -5.29 -4.23 -5.76
CA ALA A 272 -4.55 -4.92 -4.71
C ALA A 272 -5.15 -4.56 -3.35
N ALA A 273 -6.12 -5.36 -2.92
CA ALA A 273 -7.03 -5.05 -1.82
C ALA A 273 -7.43 -6.27 -0.96
N HIS A 274 -7.17 -7.51 -1.41
CA HIS A 274 -7.60 -8.70 -0.65
C HIS A 274 -6.91 -8.79 0.71
N SER A 275 -5.65 -8.36 0.80
CA SER A 275 -4.90 -8.31 2.06
C SER A 275 -5.56 -7.37 3.09
N PHE A 276 -6.12 -6.25 2.66
CA PHE A 276 -6.83 -5.32 3.53
C PHE A 276 -8.19 -5.85 4.04
N ASN A 277 -8.83 -6.78 3.34
CA ASN A 277 -10.02 -7.46 3.87
C ASN A 277 -9.66 -8.28 5.12
N ILE A 278 -8.52 -8.98 5.09
CA ILE A 278 -7.99 -9.75 6.22
C ILE A 278 -7.54 -8.82 7.37
N VAL A 279 -7.11 -7.58 7.05
CA VAL A 279 -6.88 -6.53 8.06
C VAL A 279 -8.18 -6.11 8.74
N VAL A 280 -9.33 -6.02 8.04
CA VAL A 280 -10.63 -5.75 8.68
C VAL A 280 -10.98 -6.83 9.72
N ASP A 281 -10.78 -8.10 9.39
CA ASP A 281 -10.96 -9.22 10.33
C ASP A 281 -9.99 -9.17 11.54
N ALA A 282 -8.85 -8.47 11.42
CA ALA A 282 -7.92 -8.23 12.51
C ALA A 282 -8.31 -7.02 13.37
N LEU A 283 -8.85 -5.95 12.75
CA LEU A 283 -9.36 -4.75 13.45
C LEU A 283 -10.54 -5.11 14.37
N ASP A 284 -11.49 -5.92 13.87
CA ASP A 284 -12.65 -6.39 14.64
C ASP A 284 -12.22 -7.26 15.83
N ALA A 285 -11.42 -8.31 15.56
CA ALA A 285 -10.93 -9.22 16.59
C ALA A 285 -10.03 -8.55 17.65
N ALA A 286 -9.30 -7.49 17.29
CA ALA A 286 -8.53 -6.68 18.23
C ALA A 286 -9.41 -5.75 19.09
N GLY A 287 -10.70 -5.60 18.77
CA GLY A 287 -11.62 -4.70 19.44
C GLY A 287 -11.34 -3.23 19.12
N VAL A 288 -11.01 -2.89 17.87
CA VAL A 288 -10.85 -1.51 17.40
C VAL A 288 -12.22 -0.82 17.38
N PRO A 289 -12.40 0.33 18.05
CA PRO A 289 -13.68 1.04 18.09
C PRO A 289 -14.23 1.39 16.68
N PRO A 290 -15.54 1.18 16.41
CA PRO A 290 -16.14 1.51 15.14
C PRO A 290 -15.93 2.98 14.75
N GLY A 291 -15.33 3.20 13.57
CA GLY A 291 -14.96 4.53 13.07
C GLY A 291 -13.52 4.93 13.33
N LEU A 292 -12.79 4.26 14.23
CA LEU A 292 -11.39 4.60 14.55
C LEU A 292 -10.42 4.20 13.44
N VAL A 293 -10.53 2.98 12.92
CA VAL A 293 -9.84 2.56 11.69
C VAL A 293 -10.89 1.97 10.76
N GLN A 294 -10.90 2.43 9.50
CA GLN A 294 -11.90 2.05 8.50
C GLN A 294 -11.22 1.77 7.17
N VAL A 295 -11.69 0.74 6.45
CA VAL A 295 -11.24 0.44 5.07
C VAL A 295 -12.39 0.76 4.12
N VAL A 296 -12.10 1.47 3.03
CA VAL A 296 -13.05 1.79 1.96
C VAL A 296 -12.42 1.49 0.59
N HIS A 297 -13.20 0.91 -0.32
CA HIS A 297 -12.71 0.43 -1.61
C HIS A 297 -13.18 1.35 -2.74
N GLY A 298 -12.46 1.37 -3.86
CA GLY A 298 -12.82 2.15 -5.05
C GLY A 298 -11.63 2.76 -5.76
N GLY A 299 -11.90 3.48 -6.85
CA GLY A 299 -10.88 4.08 -7.71
C GLY A 299 -10.45 5.47 -7.26
N ALA A 300 -10.16 6.32 -8.25
CA ALA A 300 -9.85 7.74 -8.05
C ALA A 300 -11.09 8.57 -7.66
N ASP A 301 -12.29 8.05 -7.91
CA ASP A 301 -13.57 8.62 -7.51
C ASP A 301 -13.75 8.62 -5.97
N VAL A 302 -13.56 7.46 -5.34
CA VAL A 302 -13.57 7.34 -3.88
C VAL A 302 -12.35 8.04 -3.26
N GLY A 303 -11.19 7.98 -3.92
CA GLY A 303 -10.01 8.75 -3.52
C GLY A 303 -10.27 10.26 -3.48
N GLY A 304 -10.88 10.83 -4.53
CA GLY A 304 -11.25 12.24 -4.60
C GLY A 304 -12.25 12.62 -3.51
N ALA A 305 -13.32 11.85 -3.33
CA ALA A 305 -14.34 12.11 -2.31
C ALA A 305 -13.78 12.10 -0.87
N LEU A 306 -12.77 11.28 -0.58
CA LEU A 306 -12.05 11.29 0.69
C LEU A 306 -11.19 12.55 0.86
N VAL A 307 -10.44 12.95 -0.17
CA VAL A 307 -9.50 14.08 -0.12
C VAL A 307 -10.20 15.44 -0.16
N GLU A 308 -11.34 15.56 -0.85
CA GLU A 308 -12.16 16.78 -0.90
C GLU A 308 -13.03 17.01 0.35
N SER A 309 -13.12 16.03 1.26
CA SER A 309 -13.97 16.10 2.43
C SER A 309 -13.46 17.07 3.49
N LYS A 310 -14.33 17.99 3.94
CA LYS A 310 -14.11 18.88 5.10
C LYS A 310 -13.72 18.16 6.40
N TYR A 311 -14.02 16.86 6.51
CA TYR A 311 -13.70 16.05 7.69
C TYR A 311 -12.26 15.54 7.67
N THR A 312 -11.62 15.44 6.50
CA THR A 312 -10.24 14.97 6.32
C THR A 312 -9.26 16.05 6.78
N LYS A 313 -8.39 15.72 7.74
CA LYS A 313 -7.44 16.64 8.40
C LYS A 313 -5.98 16.34 8.09
N ALA A 314 -5.69 15.18 7.51
CA ALA A 314 -4.41 14.89 6.87
C ALA A 314 -4.59 13.85 5.77
N VAL A 315 -3.72 13.86 4.75
CA VAL A 315 -3.70 12.86 3.68
C VAL A 315 -2.30 12.26 3.52
N CYS A 316 -2.17 10.95 3.69
CA CYS A 316 -1.00 10.19 3.27
C CYS A 316 -1.31 9.48 1.95
N PHE A 317 -0.44 9.62 0.95
CA PHE A 317 -0.57 8.97 -0.34
C PHE A 317 0.74 8.28 -0.73
N THR A 318 0.65 7.05 -1.22
CA THR A 318 1.78 6.32 -1.81
C THR A 318 1.42 5.90 -3.24
N GLY A 319 2.14 6.39 -4.26
CA GLY A 319 1.83 6.04 -5.65
C GLY A 319 2.49 6.90 -6.74
N SER A 320 1.75 7.21 -7.81
CA SER A 320 2.29 7.89 -8.99
C SER A 320 2.33 9.41 -8.84
N VAL A 321 3.33 10.05 -9.45
CA VAL A 321 3.52 11.51 -9.41
C VAL A 321 2.26 12.28 -9.88
N PRO A 322 1.58 11.93 -10.99
CA PRO A 322 0.36 12.65 -11.41
C PRO A 322 -0.78 12.58 -10.39
N ALA A 323 -0.95 11.44 -9.71
CA ALA A 323 -1.97 11.29 -8.68
C ALA A 323 -1.60 12.09 -7.42
N GLY A 324 -0.33 12.07 -7.00
CA GLY A 324 0.17 12.89 -5.91
C GLY A 324 0.00 14.39 -6.15
N LEU A 325 0.30 14.86 -7.36
CA LEU A 325 0.08 16.26 -7.75
C LEU A 325 -1.40 16.65 -7.71
N SER A 326 -2.31 15.77 -8.17
CA SER A 326 -3.76 15.99 -8.08
C SER A 326 -4.27 16.07 -6.62
N ILE A 327 -3.73 15.23 -5.74
CA ILE A 327 -4.01 15.25 -4.30
C ILE A 327 -3.50 16.55 -3.67
N ALA A 328 -2.26 16.97 -3.96
CA ALA A 328 -1.69 18.24 -3.47
C ALA A 328 -2.50 19.45 -3.93
N GLN A 329 -2.87 19.51 -5.22
CA GLN A 329 -3.73 20.57 -5.79
C GLN A 329 -5.10 20.65 -5.11
N THR A 330 -5.63 19.51 -4.66
CA THR A 330 -6.91 19.48 -3.94
C THR A 330 -6.74 19.87 -2.48
N CYS A 331 -5.76 19.32 -1.77
CA CYS A 331 -5.47 19.67 -0.38
C CYS A 331 -5.12 21.16 -0.21
N ALA A 332 -4.47 21.77 -1.20
CA ALA A 332 -4.15 23.19 -1.22
C ALA A 332 -5.39 24.11 -1.19
N LYS A 333 -6.56 23.65 -1.67
CA LYS A 333 -7.83 24.39 -1.64
C LYS A 333 -8.31 24.66 -0.20
N THR A 334 -7.92 23.79 0.75
CA THR A 334 -8.37 23.77 2.15
C THR A 334 -7.21 23.87 3.15
N LEU A 335 -5.97 24.01 2.65
CA LEU A 335 -4.72 23.90 3.42
C LEU A 335 -4.62 22.60 4.24
N THR A 336 -5.21 21.51 3.77
CA THR A 336 -5.12 20.19 4.42
C THR A 336 -3.68 19.67 4.34
N PRO A 337 -3.00 19.35 5.46
CA PRO A 337 -1.68 18.75 5.44
C PRO A 337 -1.63 17.43 4.64
N PHE A 338 -0.56 17.22 3.88
CA PHE A 338 -0.38 15.99 3.10
C PHE A 338 1.07 15.49 3.10
N ILE A 339 1.23 14.18 2.91
CA ILE A 339 2.50 13.48 2.70
C ILE A 339 2.35 12.64 1.43
N LEU A 340 3.30 12.77 0.50
CA LEU A 340 3.32 12.07 -0.78
C LEU A 340 4.59 11.24 -0.94
N GLU A 341 4.44 9.91 -0.91
CA GLU A 341 5.48 8.96 -1.29
C GLU A 341 5.31 8.61 -2.77
N LEU A 342 6.26 9.01 -3.63
CA LEU A 342 6.10 9.03 -5.08
C LEU A 342 7.19 8.23 -5.81
N GLY A 343 6.93 7.87 -7.06
CA GLY A 343 7.91 7.18 -7.91
C GLY A 343 9.15 8.03 -8.21
N GLY A 344 10.33 7.49 -7.88
CA GLY A 344 11.64 8.08 -8.22
C GLY A 344 12.33 7.39 -9.41
N SER A 345 13.49 7.94 -9.82
CA SER A 345 14.43 7.30 -10.75
C SER A 345 15.83 7.34 -10.13
N ASN A 346 16.03 6.43 -9.18
CA ASN A 346 17.23 6.39 -8.32
C ASN A 346 18.48 5.99 -9.11
N GLN A 347 19.63 6.52 -8.73
CA GLN A 347 20.92 6.25 -9.37
C GLN A 347 21.64 5.10 -8.67
N PHE A 348 22.02 4.07 -9.43
CA PHE A 348 22.97 3.05 -9.00
C PHE A 348 24.34 3.36 -9.62
N ILE A 349 25.33 3.71 -8.80
CA ILE A 349 26.64 4.19 -9.26
C ILE A 349 27.72 3.15 -8.99
N VAL A 350 28.44 2.73 -10.03
CA VAL A 350 29.55 1.76 -9.95
C VAL A 350 30.87 2.49 -10.19
N LEU A 351 31.71 2.53 -9.16
CA LEU A 351 33.02 3.18 -9.14
C LEU A 351 34.13 2.28 -9.72
N PRO A 352 35.33 2.82 -10.07
CA PRO A 352 36.42 2.04 -10.67
C PRO A 352 36.96 0.91 -9.78
N ASP A 353 36.78 1.04 -8.47
CA ASP A 353 37.27 0.20 -7.39
C ASP A 353 36.17 -0.68 -6.74
N ALA A 354 34.96 -0.67 -7.30
CA ALA A 354 33.84 -1.45 -6.81
C ALA A 354 34.03 -2.96 -7.03
N ASP A 355 33.64 -3.77 -6.05
CA ASP A 355 33.43 -5.21 -6.24
C ASP A 355 32.28 -5.41 -7.24
N LEU A 356 32.62 -5.86 -8.45
CA LEU A 356 31.66 -5.97 -9.55
C LEU A 356 30.66 -7.12 -9.36
N ASP A 357 31.01 -8.17 -8.62
CA ASP A 357 30.10 -9.29 -8.37
C ASP A 357 29.09 -8.92 -7.28
N LEU A 358 29.54 -8.26 -6.20
CA LEU A 358 28.65 -7.65 -5.21
C LEU A 358 27.75 -6.57 -5.82
N ALA A 359 28.30 -5.72 -6.71
CA ALA A 359 27.53 -4.69 -7.39
C ALA A 359 26.46 -5.29 -8.33
N VAL A 360 26.74 -6.40 -9.00
CA VAL A 360 25.75 -7.09 -9.86
C VAL A 360 24.63 -7.74 -9.05
N GLU A 361 24.91 -8.46 -7.96
CA GLU A 361 23.84 -9.01 -7.10
C GLU A 361 23.04 -7.88 -6.40
N SER A 362 23.68 -6.77 -6.04
CA SER A 362 23.01 -5.59 -5.48
C SER A 362 22.08 -4.91 -6.48
N LEU A 363 22.51 -4.76 -7.74
CA LEU A 363 21.66 -4.26 -8.83
C LEU A 363 20.51 -5.22 -9.11
N LEU A 364 20.77 -6.53 -9.13
CA LEU A 364 19.74 -7.55 -9.28
C LEU A 364 18.68 -7.43 -8.19
N GLN A 365 19.07 -7.42 -6.91
CA GLN A 365 18.15 -7.24 -5.80
C GLN A 365 17.33 -5.95 -5.93
N SER A 366 17.97 -4.86 -6.34
CA SER A 366 17.32 -3.56 -6.55
C SER A 366 16.24 -3.58 -7.66
N LEU A 367 16.45 -4.40 -8.70
CA LEU A 367 15.55 -4.53 -9.85
C LEU A 367 14.54 -5.69 -9.75
N THR A 368 14.77 -6.71 -8.91
CA THR A 368 13.81 -7.81 -8.66
C THR A 368 12.92 -7.58 -7.44
N THR A 369 13.33 -6.73 -6.48
CA THR A 369 12.48 -6.36 -5.34
C THR A 369 11.18 -5.71 -5.82
N LEU A 370 10.04 -6.18 -5.28
CA LEU A 370 8.69 -5.86 -5.77
C LEU A 370 8.52 -6.05 -7.29
N ASN A 371 9.21 -7.03 -7.89
CA ASN A 371 9.24 -7.28 -9.33
C ASN A 371 9.59 -6.02 -10.16
N GLY A 372 10.51 -5.18 -9.67
CA GLY A 372 10.94 -3.95 -10.36
C GLY A 372 9.98 -2.76 -10.20
N LEU A 373 8.94 -2.93 -9.37
CA LEU A 373 8.00 -1.87 -8.97
C LEU A 373 8.45 -1.13 -7.69
N TYR A 374 9.63 -1.42 -7.14
CA TYR A 374 10.11 -0.80 -5.90
C TYR A 374 10.48 0.68 -6.10
N CYS A 375 9.93 1.56 -5.26
CA CYS A 375 10.16 3.02 -5.33
C CYS A 375 11.61 3.43 -5.04
N CYS A 376 12.33 2.65 -4.22
CA CYS A 376 13.77 2.83 -3.96
C CYS A 376 14.66 2.00 -4.90
N GLY A 377 14.09 1.26 -5.85
CA GLY A 377 14.83 0.46 -6.83
C GLY A 377 15.60 1.34 -7.83
N ALA A 378 16.66 0.79 -8.43
CA ALA A 378 17.46 1.47 -9.44
C ALA A 378 16.59 1.89 -10.65
N GLY A 379 16.55 3.19 -10.94
CA GLY A 379 15.94 3.72 -12.17
C GLY A 379 16.96 3.90 -13.30
N ARG A 380 18.21 4.20 -12.94
CA ARG A 380 19.34 4.44 -13.85
C ARG A 380 20.61 3.82 -13.26
N VAL A 381 21.49 3.33 -14.13
CA VAL A 381 22.76 2.72 -13.74
C VAL A 381 23.89 3.51 -14.39
N ALA A 382 24.77 4.10 -13.58
CA ALA A 382 25.94 4.86 -14.03
C ALA A 382 27.22 4.11 -13.68
N VAL A 383 27.97 3.68 -14.68
CA VAL A 383 29.15 2.83 -14.50
C VAL A 383 30.39 3.58 -14.98
N HIS A 384 31.49 3.52 -14.20
CA HIS A 384 32.74 4.11 -14.64
C HIS A 384 33.32 3.35 -15.84
N GLU A 385 33.85 4.08 -16.83
CA GLU A 385 34.29 3.53 -18.13
C GLU A 385 35.25 2.34 -18.00
N SER A 386 36.18 2.41 -17.04
CA SER A 386 37.21 1.39 -16.77
C SER A 386 36.67 0.03 -16.31
N VAL A 387 35.41 -0.03 -15.87
CA VAL A 387 34.73 -1.26 -15.42
C VAL A 387 33.42 -1.53 -16.17
N HIS A 388 33.06 -0.69 -17.15
CA HIS A 388 31.78 -0.73 -17.84
C HIS A 388 31.51 -2.07 -18.53
N GLU A 389 32.43 -2.54 -19.38
CA GLU A 389 32.24 -3.77 -20.15
C GLU A 389 32.15 -5.00 -19.24
N ALA A 390 33.06 -5.13 -18.27
CA ALA A 390 33.08 -6.23 -17.30
C ALA A 390 31.84 -6.26 -16.39
N PHE A 391 31.33 -5.09 -15.97
CA PHE A 391 30.09 -4.98 -15.22
C PHE A 391 28.87 -5.39 -16.06
N VAL A 392 28.79 -4.90 -17.31
CA VAL A 392 27.68 -5.24 -18.23
C VAL A 392 27.68 -6.72 -18.57
N GLU A 393 28.84 -7.33 -18.83
CA GLU A 393 28.96 -8.78 -19.07
C GLU A 393 28.46 -9.60 -17.86
N LYS A 394 28.98 -9.30 -16.66
CA LYS A 394 28.55 -9.95 -15.41
C LYS A 394 27.05 -9.76 -15.16
N ALA A 395 26.52 -8.55 -15.37
CA ALA A 395 25.10 -8.26 -15.21
C ALA A 395 24.25 -9.08 -16.19
N VAL A 396 24.54 -9.04 -17.49
CA VAL A 396 23.80 -9.82 -18.50
C VAL A 396 23.87 -11.33 -18.20
N ALA A 397 25.04 -11.84 -17.80
CA ALA A 397 25.22 -13.24 -17.42
C ALA A 397 24.49 -13.62 -16.11
N ARG A 398 24.15 -12.66 -15.24
CA ARG A 398 23.33 -12.90 -14.03
C ARG A 398 21.83 -12.79 -14.32
N PHE A 399 21.39 -11.71 -14.97
CA PHE A 399 19.99 -11.53 -15.36
C PHE A 399 19.52 -12.63 -16.34
N GLY A 400 20.38 -13.11 -17.24
CA GLY A 400 20.10 -14.26 -18.12
C GLY A 400 19.94 -15.61 -17.40
N ARG A 401 20.16 -15.67 -16.08
CA ARG A 401 19.92 -16.85 -15.23
C ARG A 401 18.84 -16.60 -14.16
N LEU A 402 18.17 -15.44 -14.19
CA LEU A 402 17.12 -15.08 -13.23
C LEU A 402 15.92 -16.04 -13.35
N ARG A 403 15.54 -16.70 -12.25
CA ARG A 403 14.34 -17.55 -12.23
C ARG A 403 13.07 -16.71 -12.06
N VAL A 404 12.51 -16.28 -13.19
CA VAL A 404 11.14 -15.76 -13.27
C VAL A 404 10.16 -16.94 -13.19
N GLY A 405 9.10 -16.82 -12.39
CA GLY A 405 8.12 -17.90 -12.21
C GLY A 405 6.86 -17.49 -11.45
N ASP A 406 6.14 -18.47 -10.89
CA ASP A 406 4.98 -18.23 -10.04
C ASP A 406 5.40 -17.47 -8.77
N ALA A 407 4.63 -16.45 -8.40
CA ALA A 407 4.84 -15.69 -7.19
C ALA A 407 4.74 -16.52 -5.90
N LEU A 408 4.02 -17.64 -5.91
CA LEU A 408 3.89 -18.57 -4.77
C LEU A 408 5.01 -19.63 -4.68
N ASP A 409 5.88 -19.73 -5.70
CA ASP A 409 7.05 -20.60 -5.69
C ASP A 409 8.22 -19.92 -4.96
N GLU A 410 8.63 -20.44 -3.80
CA GLU A 410 9.76 -19.91 -3.02
C GLU A 410 11.12 -20.02 -3.72
N GLY A 411 11.19 -20.77 -4.83
CA GLY A 411 12.34 -20.81 -5.73
C GLY A 411 12.33 -19.74 -6.82
N SER A 412 11.25 -18.99 -7.01
CA SER A 412 11.20 -17.83 -7.91
C SER A 412 12.02 -16.67 -7.34
N GLU A 413 12.91 -16.11 -8.16
CA GLU A 413 13.66 -14.88 -7.85
C GLU A 413 12.87 -13.61 -8.23
N MET A 414 11.91 -13.73 -9.16
CA MET A 414 11.02 -12.65 -9.60
C MET A 414 9.67 -13.22 -10.02
N GLY A 415 8.59 -12.55 -9.64
CA GLY A 415 7.23 -12.90 -10.06
C GLY A 415 6.69 -12.00 -11.18
N PRO A 416 5.42 -12.21 -11.59
CA PRO A 416 4.73 -11.38 -12.58
C PRO A 416 4.44 -9.97 -12.07
N LEU A 417 4.16 -9.03 -12.98
CA LEU A 417 3.64 -7.71 -12.61
C LEU A 417 2.15 -7.80 -12.29
N CYS A 418 1.70 -7.10 -11.25
CA CYS A 418 0.27 -6.89 -10.96
C CYS A 418 -0.51 -6.50 -12.23
N VAL A 419 -1.68 -7.12 -12.42
CA VAL A 419 -2.47 -7.06 -13.67
C VAL A 419 -2.83 -5.63 -14.07
N GLY A 420 -3.09 -4.74 -13.10
CA GLY A 420 -3.37 -3.32 -13.34
C GLY A 420 -2.16 -2.49 -13.81
N LEU A 421 -0.94 -3.04 -13.76
CA LEU A 421 0.32 -2.36 -14.10
C LEU A 421 1.06 -2.99 -15.29
N ALA A 422 0.82 -4.26 -15.61
CA ALA A 422 1.56 -5.00 -16.64
C ALA A 422 1.54 -4.33 -18.03
N ARG A 423 0.36 -3.99 -18.57
CA ARG A 423 0.23 -3.37 -19.91
C ARG A 423 0.89 -1.98 -20.03
N PRO A 424 0.77 -1.06 -19.04
CA PRO A 424 1.55 0.17 -19.02
C PRO A 424 3.08 -0.04 -19.09
N PHE A 425 3.62 -1.06 -18.41
CA PHE A 425 5.04 -1.41 -18.44
C PHE A 425 5.46 -2.03 -19.77
N GLU A 426 4.68 -2.95 -20.32
CA GLU A 426 4.86 -3.54 -21.66
C GLU A 426 4.97 -2.44 -22.73
N LYS A 427 3.96 -1.55 -22.81
CA LYS A 427 3.96 -0.36 -23.69
C LYS A 427 5.08 0.64 -23.39
N GLN A 428 5.78 0.54 -22.25
CA GLN A 428 6.95 1.38 -21.93
C GLN A 428 8.25 0.75 -22.44
N ILE A 429 8.44 -0.56 -22.22
CA ILE A 429 9.59 -1.33 -22.72
C ILE A 429 9.63 -1.30 -24.26
N GLU A 430 8.49 -1.49 -24.93
CA GLU A 430 8.38 -1.37 -26.39
C GLU A 430 8.92 -0.03 -26.91
N ARG A 431 8.58 1.08 -26.23
CA ARG A 431 9.03 2.43 -26.61
C ARG A 431 10.53 2.60 -26.45
N TRP A 432 11.14 2.09 -25.37
CA TRP A 432 12.58 2.14 -25.15
C TRP A 432 13.36 1.33 -26.20
N VAL A 433 12.90 0.11 -26.50
CA VAL A 433 13.49 -0.73 -27.56
C VAL A 433 13.41 -0.01 -28.90
N LEU A 434 12.25 0.57 -29.24
CA LEU A 434 12.08 1.34 -30.48
C LEU A 434 12.92 2.62 -30.54
N GLN A 435 13.13 3.33 -29.43
CA GLN A 435 14.02 4.49 -29.35
C GLN A 435 15.48 4.09 -29.63
N ARG A 436 15.97 3.05 -28.95
CA ARG A 436 17.36 2.58 -29.09
C ARG A 436 17.63 1.97 -30.47
N VAL A 437 16.70 1.17 -31.01
CA VAL A 437 16.80 0.60 -32.38
C VAL A 437 16.79 1.69 -33.46
N ARG A 438 16.15 2.84 -33.21
CA ARG A 438 16.14 3.98 -34.15
C ARG A 438 17.34 4.92 -34.00
N GLY A 439 18.26 4.65 -33.06
CA GLY A 439 19.42 5.51 -32.81
C GLY A 439 19.06 6.89 -32.23
N VAL A 440 17.88 7.01 -31.59
CA VAL A 440 17.42 8.27 -30.99
C VAL A 440 17.59 8.17 -29.46
N GLY A 441 18.84 8.30 -29.02
CA GLY A 441 19.29 8.13 -27.63
C GLY A 441 20.50 7.21 -27.54
#